data_AF-A0A9D7E5D3-F1
#
_entry.id   AF-A0A9D7E5D3-F1
#
_cell.length_a   1.000
_cell.length_b   1.000
_cell.length_c   1.000
_cell.angle_alpha   90.00
_cell.angle_beta   90.00
_cell.angle_gamma   90.00
#
_symmetry.space_group_name_H-M   'P 1'
#
loop_
_entity.id
_entity.type
_entity.pdbx_description
1 polymer ?
#
loop_
_entity_poly.entity_id
_entity_poly.type
_entity_poly.pdbx_seq_one_letter_code
_entity_poly.pdbx_strand_id
1 'polypeptide(L)'
;MATPTTLKIPEDLKSNIATIARAEGKTSHAWMVEALQTGAALAQRRREFIEQAERAAEEIDAGGPLYAHEDVAAFLRGKRAGKT
;
A
#
# COMPACT_ATOMS: atom_id res chain seq x y z
N MET A 1 -9.03 -22.19 5.09
CA MET A 1 -10.49 -22.22 5.31
C MET A 1 -10.99 -20.78 5.32
N ALA A 2 -12.04 -20.45 4.58
CA ALA A 2 -12.61 -19.09 4.57
C ALA A 2 -13.86 -19.05 5.47
N THR A 3 -13.98 -18.02 6.30
CA THR A 3 -15.13 -17.82 7.20
C THR A 3 -15.99 -16.68 6.66
N PRO A 4 -17.32 -16.88 6.50
CA PRO A 4 -18.19 -15.82 6.01
C PRO A 4 -18.32 -14.70 7.05
N THR A 5 -18.28 -13.46 6.59
CA THR A 5 -18.55 -12.26 7.40
C THR A 5 -19.69 -11.50 6.74
N THR A 6 -20.76 -11.21 7.49
CA THR A 6 -21.89 -10.43 6.95
C THR A 6 -21.56 -8.94 7.05
N LEU A 7 -21.46 -8.27 5.89
CA LEU A 7 -21.26 -6.82 5.81
C LEU A 7 -22.58 -6.13 5.43
N LYS A 8 -23.06 -5.24 6.30
CA LYS A 8 -24.14 -4.32 5.93
C LYS A 8 -23.55 -3.16 5.15
N ILE A 9 -23.98 -3.00 3.90
CA ILE A 9 -23.62 -1.86 3.06
C ILE A 9 -24.89 -1.08 2.67
N PRO A 10 -24.78 0.25 2.50
CA PRO A 10 -25.84 1.06 1.91
C PRO A 10 -26.28 0.55 0.53
N GLU A 11 -27.56 0.69 0.19
CA GLU A 11 -28.13 0.14 -1.05
C GLU A 11 -27.58 0.87 -2.30
N ASP A 12 -27.32 2.17 -2.20
CA ASP A 12 -26.67 2.96 -3.24
C ASP A 12 -25.25 2.46 -3.54
N LEU A 13 -24.46 2.18 -2.49
CA LEU A 13 -23.13 1.60 -2.64
C LEU A 13 -23.20 0.23 -3.30
N LYS A 14 -24.14 -0.62 -2.89
CA LYS A 14 -24.35 -1.95 -3.47
C LYS A 14 -24.68 -1.87 -4.97
N SER A 15 -25.55 -0.94 -5.37
CA SER A 15 -25.90 -0.69 -6.79
C SER A 15 -24.69 -0.24 -7.61
N ASN A 16 -23.88 0.68 -7.06
CA ASN A 16 -22.66 1.15 -7.71
C ASN A 16 -21.64 0.01 -7.90
N ILE A 17 -21.42 -0.81 -6.88
CA ILE A 17 -20.53 -1.98 -6.95
C ILE A 17 -21.02 -2.97 -8.03
N ALA A 18 -22.33 -3.23 -8.11
CA ALA A 18 -22.86 -4.12 -9.14
C ALA A 18 -22.61 -3.61 -10.56
N THR A 19 -22.68 -2.29 -10.77
CA THR A 19 -22.38 -1.66 -12.06
C THR A 19 -20.91 -1.81 -12.42
N ILE A 20 -20.00 -1.46 -11.49
CA ILE A 20 -18.55 -1.54 -11.70
C ILE A 20 -18.10 -2.99 -11.93
N ALA A 21 -18.53 -3.91 -11.06
CA ALA A 21 -18.18 -5.31 -11.17
C ALA A 21 -18.60 -5.90 -12.52
N ARG A 22 -19.81 -5.57 -13.00
CA ARG A 22 -20.28 -6.02 -14.32
C ARG A 22 -19.42 -5.47 -15.46
N ALA A 23 -19.03 -4.19 -15.40
CA ALA A 23 -18.16 -3.58 -16.39
C ALA A 23 -16.76 -4.26 -16.43
N GLU A 24 -16.29 -4.76 -15.30
CA GLU A 24 -15.05 -5.54 -15.17
C GLU A 24 -15.23 -7.05 -15.44
N GLY A 25 -16.43 -7.52 -15.79
CA GLY A 25 -16.69 -8.96 -16.01
C GLY A 25 -16.67 -9.81 -14.74
N LYS A 26 -16.86 -9.20 -13.56
CA LYS A 26 -16.82 -9.84 -12.23
C LYS A 26 -18.20 -9.88 -11.59
N THR A 27 -18.36 -10.78 -10.60
CA THR A 27 -19.50 -10.70 -9.67
C THR A 27 -19.24 -9.62 -8.63
N SER A 28 -20.30 -9.01 -8.08
CA SER A 28 -20.17 -8.03 -6.98
C SER A 28 -19.38 -8.60 -5.80
N HIS A 29 -19.59 -9.89 -5.47
CA HIS A 29 -18.86 -10.54 -4.38
C HIS A 29 -17.35 -10.62 -4.67
N ALA A 30 -16.96 -11.11 -5.85
CA ALA A 30 -15.54 -11.20 -6.22
C ALA A 30 -14.88 -9.82 -6.19
N TRP A 31 -15.53 -8.81 -6.77
CA TRP A 31 -15.04 -7.44 -6.78
C TRP A 31 -14.88 -6.88 -5.35
N MET A 32 -15.85 -7.11 -4.46
CA MET A 32 -15.74 -6.66 -3.05
C MET A 32 -14.58 -7.33 -2.31
N VAL A 33 -14.37 -8.63 -2.51
CA VAL A 33 -13.25 -9.35 -1.88
C VAL A 33 -11.91 -8.77 -2.34
N GLU A 34 -11.75 -8.53 -3.64
CA GLU A 34 -10.56 -7.91 -4.20
C GLU A 34 -10.34 -6.49 -3.64
N ALA A 35 -11.39 -5.67 -3.60
CA ALA A 35 -11.32 -4.33 -3.04
C ALA A 35 -10.87 -4.32 -1.56
N LEU A 36 -11.39 -5.27 -0.76
CA LEU A 36 -10.98 -5.45 0.64
C LEU A 36 -9.53 -5.91 0.76
N GLN A 37 -9.08 -6.82 -0.11
CA GLN A 37 -7.68 -7.26 -0.14
C GLN A 37 -6.74 -6.09 -0.48
N THR A 38 -7.07 -5.29 -1.50
CA THR A 38 -6.30 -4.09 -1.86
C THR A 38 -6.29 -3.08 -0.72
N GLY A 39 -7.43 -2.81 -0.09
CA GLY A 39 -7.53 -1.90 1.04
C GLY A 39 -6.70 -2.35 2.24
N ALA A 40 -6.75 -3.64 2.59
CA ALA A 40 -5.97 -4.22 3.67
C ALA A 40 -4.46 -4.13 3.40
N ALA A 41 -4.04 -4.48 2.17
CA ALA A 41 -2.64 -4.37 1.75
C ALA A 41 -2.13 -2.93 1.82
N LEU A 42 -2.89 -1.96 1.30
CA LEU A 42 -2.53 -0.54 1.34
C LEU A 42 -2.42 -0.03 2.79
N ALA A 43 -3.37 -0.37 3.64
CA ALA A 43 -3.36 0.01 5.05
C ALA A 43 -2.13 -0.56 5.78
N GLN A 44 -1.76 -1.80 5.49
CA GLN A 44 -0.56 -2.44 6.05
C GLN A 44 0.72 -1.73 5.58
N ARG A 45 0.87 -1.50 4.26
CA ARG A 45 2.03 -0.80 3.71
C ARG A 45 2.19 0.61 4.27
N ARG A 46 1.07 1.31 4.48
CA ARG A 46 1.09 2.64 5.10
C ARG A 46 1.58 2.60 6.54
N ARG A 47 1.12 1.63 7.35
CA ARG A 47 1.61 1.45 8.73
C ARG A 47 3.10 1.17 8.74
N GLU A 48 3.53 0.18 7.96
CA GLU A 48 4.95 -0.19 7.85
C GLU A 48 5.83 0.99 7.42
N PHE A 49 5.35 1.80 6.47
CA PHE A 49 6.07 2.99 6.01
C PHE A 49 6.23 4.05 7.12
N ILE A 50 5.17 4.31 7.88
CA ILE A 50 5.21 5.27 8.99
C ILE A 50 6.15 4.76 10.09
N GLU A 51 6.02 3.49 10.48
CA GLU A 51 6.90 2.89 11.48
C GLU A 51 8.38 2.91 11.06
N GLN A 52 8.66 2.71 9.77
CA GLN A 52 10.02 2.84 9.24
C GLN A 52 10.52 4.29 9.30
N ALA A 53 9.67 5.26 8.98
CA ALA A 53 10.02 6.67 9.04
C ALA A 53 10.28 7.14 10.47
N GLU A 54 9.46 6.69 11.44
CA GLU A 54 9.65 6.98 12.86
C GLU A 54 10.98 6.41 13.38
N ARG A 55 11.27 5.13 13.08
CA ARG A 55 12.57 4.52 13.44
C ARG A 55 13.74 5.26 12.81
N ALA A 56 13.65 5.65 11.54
CA ALA A 56 14.70 6.41 10.88
C ALA A 56 14.90 7.80 11.51
N ALA A 57 13.82 8.45 11.96
CA ALA A 57 13.92 9.72 12.68
C ALA A 57 14.60 9.55 14.05
N GLU A 58 14.23 8.52 14.81
CA GLU A 58 14.88 8.18 16.08
C GLU A 58 16.38 7.88 15.90
N GLU A 59 16.76 7.15 14.84
CA GLU A 59 18.16 6.89 14.50
C GLU A 59 18.93 8.18 14.19
N ILE A 60 18.33 9.10 13.44
CA ILE A 60 18.93 10.41 13.15
C ILE A 60 19.11 11.22 14.43
N ASP A 61 18.08 11.30 15.28
CA ASP A 61 18.13 12.01 16.56
C ASP A 61 19.18 11.43 17.51
N ALA A 62 19.42 10.11 17.44
CA ALA A 62 20.50 9.42 18.15
C ALA A 62 21.91 9.68 17.57
N GLY A 63 22.05 10.55 16.57
CA GLY A 63 23.31 10.87 15.91
C GLY A 63 23.67 9.91 14.77
N GLY A 64 22.67 9.23 14.20
CA GLY A 64 22.82 8.37 13.03
C GLY A 64 23.30 9.13 11.78
N PRO A 65 23.79 8.40 10.77
CA PRO A 65 24.37 9.00 9.58
C PRO A 65 23.32 9.71 8.72
N LEU A 66 23.65 10.94 8.32
CA LEU A 66 22.91 11.71 7.33
C LEU A 66 23.71 11.76 6.03
N TYR A 67 23.04 11.64 4.89
CA TYR A 67 23.67 11.68 3.59
C TYR A 67 23.18 12.89 2.80
N ALA A 68 24.11 13.58 2.14
CA ALA A 68 23.75 14.68 1.25
C ALA A 68 22.96 14.14 0.04
N HIS A 69 22.00 14.94 -0.44
CA HIS A 69 21.10 14.51 -1.52
C HIS A 69 21.88 14.15 -2.80
N GLU A 70 22.89 14.94 -3.13
CA GLU A 70 23.77 14.77 -4.28
C GLU A 70 24.51 13.43 -4.25
N ASP A 71 24.98 13.00 -3.08
CA ASP A 71 25.70 11.73 -2.89
C ASP A 71 24.76 10.55 -3.08
N VAL A 72 23.56 10.63 -2.49
CA VAL A 72 22.52 9.61 -2.67
C VAL A 72 22.13 9.51 -4.15
N ALA A 73 21.92 10.64 -4.82
CA ALA A 73 21.56 10.67 -6.24
C ALA A 73 22.68 10.11 -7.13
N ALA A 74 23.94 10.42 -6.83
CA ALA A 74 25.10 9.88 -7.53
C ALA A 74 25.22 8.36 -7.35
N PHE A 75 25.08 7.87 -6.11
CA PHE A 75 25.08 6.45 -5.78
C PHE A 75 23.98 5.69 -6.53
N LEU A 76 22.73 6.18 -6.51
CA LEU A 76 21.61 5.53 -7.21
C LEU A 76 21.84 5.46 -8.74
N ARG A 77 22.39 6.52 -9.34
CA ARG A 77 22.77 6.51 -10.77
C ARG A 77 23.88 5.52 -11.06
N GLY A 78 24.89 5.44 -10.19
CA GLY A 78 25.98 4.46 -10.29
C GLY A 78 25.46 3.02 -10.22
N LYS A 79 24.63 2.73 -9.22
CA LYS A 79 24.00 1.42 -9.02
C LYS A 79 23.17 0.98 -10.21
N ARG A 80 22.39 1.90 -10.81
CA ARG A 80 21.65 1.62 -12.06
C ARG A 80 22.56 1.27 -13.24
N ALA A 81 23.77 1.83 -13.28
CA ALA A 81 24.77 1.55 -14.31
C ALA A 81 25.64 0.31 -14.00
N GLY A 82 25.31 -0.48 -12.97
CA GLY A 82 26.07 -1.65 -12.56
C GLY A 82 27.39 -1.34 -11.86
N LYS A 83 27.58 -0.08 -11.41
CA LYS A 83 28.72 0.30 -10.58
C LYS A 83 28.34 0.14 -9.12
N THR A 84 29.19 -0.53 -8.35
CA THR A 84 29.03 -0.70 -6.90
C THR A 84 29.49 0.55 -6.16
#